data_AF-A0A8H6QMB2-F1
#
_entry.id   AF-A0A8H6QMB2-F1
#
_cell.length_a   1.000
_cell.length_b   1.000
_cell.length_c   1.000
_cell.angle_alpha   90.00
_cell.angle_beta   90.00
_cell.angle_gamma   90.00
#
_symmetry.space_group_name_H-M   'P 1'
#
loop_
_entity.id
_entity.type
_entity.pdbx_description
1 polymer ?
#
loop_
_entity_poly.entity_id
_entity_poly.type
_entity_poly.pdbx_seq_one_letter_code
_entity_poly.pdbx_strand_id
1 'polypeptide(L)'
;MSEDTLENDADFGRLPFDMFISVVQERWDTNAAGDSQEQWERLVWEWQKLTLLERWPYQHRDELSPPEISEEIRRVLATHQTLHERNISLVSSDGLQTVWLRTCYNPDLTSKYEELKQRSVPGWRGSGNKILDDPTRYDFDDGSEDSWRRVLVRVPGITDFHGLIDMDGDGSNMQYKSGQNDEFRVAQAEESAEVWRDLALAELKIQAGLYLLDREAIESGLIKILWLDEHGNIAWHNRLDPSTSDLEGLMMALLSATSLVELAGYDGTRGSLIER
;
A
#
# COMPACT_ATOMS: atom_id res chain seq x y z
N MET A 1 12.77 17.28 11.01
CA MET A 1 12.66 15.91 11.53
C MET A 1 11.76 15.98 12.73
N SER A 2 10.44 15.82 12.56
CA SER A 2 9.59 15.49 13.70
C SER A 2 10.10 14.17 14.27
N GLU A 3 10.21 14.06 15.59
CA GLU A 3 10.38 12.74 16.20
C GLU A 3 9.09 11.97 15.92
N ASP A 4 9.13 11.03 14.99
CA ASP A 4 7.99 10.19 14.70
C ASP A 4 7.68 9.38 15.95
N THR A 5 6.53 9.68 16.56
CA THR A 5 6.03 8.92 17.71
C THR A 5 5.29 7.70 17.17
N LEU A 6 5.61 6.53 17.70
CA LEU A 6 4.87 5.31 17.36
C LEU A 6 3.43 5.44 17.84
N GLU A 7 2.46 5.22 16.94
CA GLU A 7 1.06 5.17 17.31
C GLU A 7 0.76 3.90 18.10
N ASN A 8 -0.15 3.96 19.07
CA ASN A 8 -0.45 2.83 19.96
C ASN A 8 -0.90 1.57 19.18
N ASP A 9 -1.66 1.78 18.10
CA ASP A 9 -2.16 0.70 17.26
C ASP A 9 -1.09 0.18 16.27
N ALA A 10 0.01 0.92 16.11
CA ALA A 10 1.18 0.51 15.34
C ALA A 10 2.26 -0.15 16.22
N ASP A 11 2.01 -0.31 17.52
CA ASP A 11 2.96 -0.93 18.43
C ASP A 11 3.29 -2.38 18.03
N PHE A 12 4.45 -2.88 18.45
CA PHE A 12 4.92 -4.20 18.08
C PHE A 12 3.97 -5.29 18.61
N GLY A 13 3.49 -6.13 17.70
CA GLY A 13 2.49 -7.16 17.99
C GLY A 13 1.04 -6.70 17.77
N ARG A 14 0.83 -5.48 17.27
CA ARG A 14 -0.51 -4.94 16.96
C ARG A 14 -0.87 -5.07 15.48
N LEU A 15 0.10 -4.97 14.59
CA LEU A 15 -0.16 -5.02 13.15
C LEU A 15 -0.50 -6.46 12.73
N PRO A 16 -1.39 -6.66 11.74
CA PRO A 16 -1.75 -8.00 11.24
C PRO A 16 -0.53 -8.83 10.81
N PHE A 17 0.47 -8.18 10.22
CA PHE A 17 1.70 -8.86 9.83
C PHE A 17 2.55 -9.31 11.02
N ASP A 18 2.59 -8.55 12.13
CA ASP A 18 3.27 -8.99 13.36
C ASP A 18 2.56 -10.22 13.96
N MET A 19 1.23 -10.25 13.86
CA MET A 19 0.40 -11.37 14.28
C MET A 19 0.66 -12.60 13.43
N PHE A 20 0.82 -12.42 12.12
CA PHE A 20 1.24 -13.49 11.21
C PHE A 20 2.62 -14.05 11.58
N ILE A 21 3.60 -13.19 11.88
CA ILE A 21 4.92 -13.65 12.31
C ILE A 21 4.85 -14.37 13.67
N SER A 22 4.07 -13.86 14.62
CA SER A 22 4.03 -14.37 15.99
C SER A 22 3.22 -15.65 16.17
N VAL A 23 2.05 -15.75 15.53
CA VAL A 23 1.25 -16.99 15.50
C VAL A 23 2.02 -18.08 14.79
N VAL A 24 2.90 -17.70 13.86
CA VAL A 24 3.84 -18.60 13.23
C VAL A 24 5.22 -18.50 13.85
N GLN A 25 5.29 -18.64 15.17
CA GLN A 25 6.52 -18.92 15.92
C GLN A 25 7.25 -20.19 15.41
N GLU A 26 6.60 -21.01 14.58
CA GLU A 26 7.22 -22.11 13.81
C GLU A 26 7.95 -21.67 12.52
N ARG A 27 7.73 -20.45 12.00
CA ARG A 27 8.32 -19.97 10.73
C ARG A 27 9.49 -19.00 10.91
N TRP A 28 9.58 -18.30 12.04
CA TRP A 28 10.80 -17.58 12.40
C TRP A 28 11.71 -18.49 13.22
N ASP A 29 12.75 -19.04 12.58
CA ASP A 29 13.71 -19.89 13.25
C ASP A 29 14.80 -19.03 13.90
N THR A 30 14.71 -18.85 15.22
CA THR A 30 15.69 -18.12 16.02
C THR A 30 17.05 -18.83 16.11
N ASN A 31 17.09 -20.12 15.81
CA ASN A 31 18.29 -20.95 15.83
C ASN A 31 18.86 -21.20 14.42
N ALA A 32 18.17 -20.78 13.37
CA ALA A 32 18.67 -20.91 12.01
C ALA A 32 19.94 -20.09 11.86
N ALA A 33 21.00 -20.74 11.37
CA ALA A 33 22.25 -20.09 10.99
C ALA A 33 22.14 -19.20 9.72
N GLY A 34 20.93 -18.97 9.22
CA GLY A 34 20.65 -18.18 8.02
C GLY A 34 20.54 -16.68 8.31
N ASP A 35 20.58 -15.86 7.27
CA ASP A 35 20.44 -14.41 7.37
C ASP A 35 19.02 -14.04 7.84
N SER A 36 18.93 -13.25 8.92
CA SER A 36 17.68 -12.65 9.42
C SER A 36 16.93 -11.92 8.31
N GLN A 37 17.64 -11.33 7.36
CA GLN A 37 17.06 -10.65 6.22
C GLN A 37 16.33 -11.60 5.26
N GLU A 38 16.91 -12.77 4.94
CA GLU A 38 16.29 -13.74 4.03
C GLU A 38 15.02 -14.35 4.63
N GLN A 39 15.03 -14.64 5.93
CA GLN A 39 13.83 -15.12 6.63
C GLN A 39 12.72 -14.06 6.62
N TRP A 40 13.08 -12.79 6.83
CA TRP A 40 12.13 -11.68 6.80
C TRP A 40 11.49 -11.54 5.43
N GLU A 41 12.30 -11.47 4.37
CA GLU A 41 11.82 -11.35 3.00
C GLU A 41 10.91 -12.52 2.62
N ARG A 42 11.30 -13.76 2.97
CA ARG A 42 10.46 -14.93 2.75
C ARG A 42 9.08 -14.78 3.40
N LEU A 43 9.04 -14.35 4.67
CA LEU A 43 7.79 -14.17 5.41
C LEU A 43 6.91 -13.08 4.81
N VAL A 44 7.50 -11.96 4.39
CA VAL A 44 6.76 -10.92 3.67
C VAL A 44 6.14 -11.51 2.40
N TRP A 45 6.91 -12.21 1.58
CA TRP A 45 6.36 -12.76 0.34
C TRP A 45 5.35 -13.90 0.57
N GLU A 46 5.43 -14.62 1.69
CA GLU A 46 4.38 -15.54 2.10
C GLU A 46 3.10 -14.79 2.51
N TRP A 47 3.21 -13.69 3.23
CA TRP A 47 2.08 -12.82 3.55
C TRP A 47 1.42 -12.25 2.30
N GLN A 48 2.22 -11.75 1.35
CA GLN A 48 1.73 -11.20 0.09
C GLN A 48 0.99 -12.24 -0.77
N LYS A 49 1.26 -13.54 -0.60
CA LYS A 49 0.52 -14.61 -1.29
C LYS A 49 -0.87 -14.87 -0.71
N LEU A 50 -1.10 -14.52 0.55
CA LEU A 50 -2.41 -14.67 1.18
C LEU A 50 -3.39 -13.67 0.60
N THR A 51 -4.64 -14.10 0.45
CA THR A 51 -5.80 -13.22 0.23
C THR A 51 -6.15 -12.46 1.51
N LEU A 52 -6.89 -11.37 1.40
CA LEU A 52 -7.39 -10.63 2.56
C LEU A 52 -8.28 -11.50 3.46
N LEU A 53 -9.04 -12.43 2.87
CA LEU A 53 -9.84 -13.41 3.63
C LEU A 53 -8.95 -14.32 4.49
N GLU A 54 -7.83 -14.78 3.95
CA GLU A 54 -6.84 -15.56 4.69
C GLU A 54 -6.07 -14.72 5.73
N ARG A 55 -5.98 -13.40 5.51
CA ARG A 55 -5.37 -12.45 6.46
C ARG A 55 -6.31 -12.05 7.59
N TRP A 56 -7.62 -12.19 7.41
CA TRP A 56 -8.65 -11.78 8.38
C TRP A 56 -8.42 -12.29 9.82
N PRO A 57 -8.05 -13.56 10.06
CA PRO A 57 -7.79 -14.06 11.41
C PRO A 57 -6.66 -13.33 12.15
N TYR A 58 -5.76 -12.65 11.42
CA TYR A 58 -4.68 -11.84 12.00
C TYR A 58 -5.10 -10.38 12.26
N GLN A 59 -6.18 -9.93 11.61
CA GLN A 59 -6.76 -8.60 11.79
C GLN A 59 -7.75 -8.55 12.95
N HIS A 60 -8.49 -9.65 13.20
CA HIS A 60 -9.64 -9.69 14.12
C HIS A 60 -9.48 -10.69 15.29
N ARG A 61 -8.28 -10.85 15.85
CA ARG A 61 -8.11 -11.61 17.10
C ARG A 61 -8.57 -10.76 18.29
N ASP A 62 -9.50 -11.30 19.07
CA ASP A 62 -10.11 -10.73 20.28
C ASP A 62 -9.29 -9.60 20.92
N GLU A 63 -9.85 -8.39 20.90
CA GLU A 63 -9.31 -7.12 21.42
C GLU A 63 -8.94 -7.14 22.91
N LEU A 64 -9.21 -8.24 23.62
CA LEU A 64 -9.10 -8.34 25.06
C LEU A 64 -7.66 -8.50 25.56
N SER A 65 -6.71 -8.94 24.72
CA SER A 65 -5.26 -8.82 24.96
C SER A 65 -4.49 -9.16 23.67
N PRO A 66 -3.67 -8.24 23.11
CA PRO A 66 -2.75 -8.63 22.05
C PRO A 66 -1.86 -9.77 22.60
N PRO A 67 -1.57 -10.82 21.80
CA PRO A 67 -0.67 -11.86 22.23
C PRO A 67 0.67 -11.23 22.61
N GLU A 68 1.19 -11.65 23.76
CA GLU A 68 2.50 -11.22 24.22
C GLU A 68 3.53 -11.75 23.21
N ILE A 69 3.92 -10.91 22.25
CA ILE A 69 5.01 -11.25 21.35
C ILE A 69 6.29 -11.37 22.17
N SER A 70 7.15 -12.33 21.84
CA SER A 70 8.41 -12.48 22.55
C SER A 70 9.32 -11.26 22.29
N GLU A 71 10.20 -10.95 23.24
CA GLU A 71 11.17 -9.86 23.08
C GLU A 71 12.08 -10.07 21.86
N GLU A 72 12.31 -11.33 21.47
CA GLU A 72 13.06 -11.67 20.26
C GLU A 72 12.30 -11.22 19.00
N ILE A 73 11.01 -11.52 18.90
CA ILE A 73 10.18 -11.07 17.76
C ILE A 73 10.12 -9.54 17.73
N ARG A 74 9.95 -8.89 18.89
CA ARG A 74 9.96 -7.42 18.97
C ARG A 74 11.27 -6.84 18.43
N ARG A 75 12.42 -7.43 18.76
CA ARG A 75 13.74 -6.99 18.23
C ARG A 75 13.86 -7.19 16.72
N VAL A 76 13.33 -8.30 16.19
CA VAL A 76 13.31 -8.56 14.74
C VAL A 76 12.48 -7.49 14.03
N LEU A 77 11.25 -7.25 14.49
CA LEU A 77 10.37 -6.22 13.93
C LEU A 77 11.02 -4.83 13.96
N ALA A 78 11.64 -4.47 15.09
CA ALA A 78 12.32 -3.18 15.26
C ALA A 78 13.57 -3.02 14.37
N THR A 79 14.14 -4.13 13.89
CA THR A 79 15.30 -4.09 12.97
C THR A 79 14.85 -3.87 11.52
N HIS A 80 13.69 -4.41 11.15
CA HIS A 80 13.23 -4.42 9.76
C HIS A 80 12.30 -3.26 9.40
N GLN A 81 11.59 -2.70 10.38
CA GLN A 81 10.66 -1.58 10.17
C GLN A 81 10.96 -0.39 11.09
N THR A 82 10.87 0.84 10.56
CA THR A 82 10.88 2.07 11.35
C THR A 82 9.52 2.32 12.00
N LEU A 83 9.48 3.22 12.99
CA LEU A 83 8.23 3.69 13.59
C LEU A 83 7.29 4.30 12.52
N HIS A 84 7.85 5.04 11.56
CA HIS A 84 7.09 5.63 10.46
C HIS A 84 6.52 4.58 9.50
N GLU A 85 7.32 3.59 9.10
CA GLU A 85 6.86 2.46 8.25
C GLU A 85 5.73 1.67 8.93
N ARG A 86 5.78 1.54 10.26
CA ARG A 86 4.73 0.90 11.06
C ARG A 86 3.47 1.75 11.13
N ASN A 87 3.59 3.05 11.39
CA ASN A 87 2.45 3.98 11.35
C ASN A 87 1.77 3.99 9.96
N ILE A 88 2.55 3.92 8.87
CA ILE A 88 2.00 3.80 7.51
C ILE A 88 1.19 2.52 7.33
N SER A 89 1.53 1.43 8.03
CA SER A 89 0.79 0.16 7.95
C SER A 89 -0.57 0.22 8.63
N LEU A 90 -0.90 1.29 9.36
CA LEU A 90 -2.23 1.49 9.93
C LEU A 90 -3.25 1.76 8.83
N VAL A 91 -4.31 0.96 8.84
CA VAL A 91 -5.46 1.12 7.97
C VAL A 91 -6.37 2.17 8.61
N SER A 92 -6.42 3.38 8.05
CA SER A 92 -7.51 4.31 8.38
C SER A 92 -8.83 3.77 7.79
N SER A 93 -9.92 3.84 8.56
CA SER A 93 -11.21 3.23 8.21
C SER A 93 -11.90 3.79 6.96
N ASP A 94 -11.36 4.85 6.36
CA ASP A 94 -12.06 5.64 5.35
C ASP A 94 -11.38 5.52 3.97
N GLY A 95 -11.99 4.73 3.08
CA GLY A 95 -11.69 4.68 1.64
C GLY A 95 -10.32 4.12 1.23
N LEU A 96 -9.97 4.33 -0.05
CA LEU A 96 -8.73 3.83 -0.64
C LEU A 96 -7.57 4.75 -0.27
N GLN A 97 -6.57 4.21 0.42
CA GLN A 97 -5.40 4.97 0.84
C GLN A 97 -4.26 4.87 -0.19
N THR A 98 -3.43 5.91 -0.24
CA THR A 98 -2.30 6.01 -1.17
C THR A 98 -0.97 6.21 -0.44
N VAL A 99 0.08 5.56 -0.92
CA VAL A 99 1.47 5.79 -0.47
C VAL A 99 2.21 6.61 -1.52
N TRP A 100 3.03 7.56 -1.07
CA TRP A 100 3.95 8.28 -1.93
C TRP A 100 5.36 7.71 -1.74
N LEU A 101 5.98 7.22 -2.80
CA LEU A 101 7.26 6.51 -2.76
C LEU A 101 8.23 7.10 -3.78
N ARG A 102 9.40 7.50 -3.30
CA ARG A 102 10.54 7.82 -4.15
C ARG A 102 11.52 6.67 -4.17
N THR A 103 11.95 6.27 -5.36
CA THR A 103 12.96 5.20 -5.52
C THR A 103 14.24 5.63 -6.20
N CYS A 104 14.28 6.81 -6.84
CA CYS A 104 15.48 7.32 -7.52
C CYS A 104 16.10 8.51 -6.79
N TYR A 105 17.37 8.37 -6.42
CA TYR A 105 18.15 9.37 -5.69
C TYR A 105 19.36 9.89 -6.46
N ASN A 106 19.35 9.76 -7.80
CA ASN A 106 20.41 10.27 -8.66
C ASN A 106 20.64 11.79 -8.43
N PRO A 107 21.85 12.24 -8.04
CA PRO A 107 22.16 13.64 -7.82
C PRO A 107 21.87 14.56 -9.03
N ASP A 108 22.00 14.04 -10.25
CA ASP A 108 21.74 14.82 -11.47
C ASP A 108 20.25 15.17 -11.64
N LEU A 109 19.36 14.43 -10.97
CA LEU A 109 17.92 14.62 -11.03
C LEU A 109 17.37 15.39 -9.82
N THR A 110 18.21 15.79 -8.87
CA THR A 110 17.77 16.46 -7.63
C THR A 110 16.94 17.71 -7.90
N SER A 111 17.36 18.58 -8.81
CA SER A 111 16.60 19.80 -9.12
C SER A 111 15.21 19.50 -9.69
N LYS A 112 15.10 18.55 -10.62
CA LYS A 112 13.81 18.12 -11.18
C LYS A 112 12.91 17.50 -10.12
N TYR A 113 13.50 16.67 -9.26
CA TYR A 113 12.79 16.06 -8.15
C TYR A 113 12.23 17.12 -7.18
N GLU A 114 13.00 18.13 -6.81
CA GLU A 114 12.51 19.19 -5.91
C GLU A 114 11.38 20.00 -6.54
N GLU A 115 11.44 20.27 -7.85
CA GLU A 115 10.32 20.90 -8.58
C GLU A 115 9.07 20.01 -8.57
N LEU A 116 9.23 18.71 -8.78
CA LEU A 116 8.14 17.74 -8.77
C LEU A 116 7.52 17.65 -7.36
N LYS A 117 8.36 17.50 -6.33
CA LYS A 117 7.97 17.40 -4.92
C LYS A 117 7.16 18.61 -4.46
N GLN A 118 7.56 19.82 -4.83
CA GLN A 118 6.84 21.05 -4.49
C GLN A 118 5.42 21.09 -5.04
N ARG A 119 5.16 20.41 -6.16
CA ARG A 119 3.86 20.35 -6.83
C ARG A 119 3.05 19.12 -6.43
N SER A 120 3.72 18.06 -5.97
CA SER A 120 3.12 16.74 -5.84
C SER A 120 2.84 16.25 -4.42
N VAL A 121 3.48 16.84 -3.42
CA VAL A 121 3.28 16.40 -2.04
C VAL A 121 2.02 17.08 -1.50
N PRO A 122 0.95 16.32 -1.19
CA PRO A 122 -0.24 16.87 -0.55
C PRO A 122 0.19 17.65 0.69
N GLY A 123 -0.37 18.84 0.89
CA GLY A 123 0.09 19.80 1.89
C GLY A 123 0.50 19.12 3.21
N TRP A 124 1.73 19.39 3.66
CA TRP A 124 2.40 18.86 4.86
C TRP A 124 1.63 19.02 6.20
N ARG A 125 0.37 19.46 6.18
CA ARG A 125 -0.41 19.88 7.36
C ARG A 125 -1.33 18.79 7.95
N GLY A 126 -1.24 17.54 7.50
CA GLY A 126 -1.97 16.41 8.10
C GLY A 126 -1.04 15.40 8.78
N SER A 127 -1.39 14.97 9.99
CA SER A 127 -0.97 13.66 10.52
C SER A 127 -1.53 12.58 9.58
N GLY A 128 -0.68 11.73 9.01
CA GLY A 128 -1.11 10.68 8.08
C GLY A 128 -0.48 10.68 6.69
N ASN A 129 0.51 11.54 6.43
CA ASN A 129 1.22 11.54 5.14
C ASN A 129 2.06 10.26 4.98
N LYS A 130 1.55 9.30 4.21
CA LYS A 130 2.20 8.02 3.87
C LYS A 130 3.32 8.22 2.85
N ILE A 131 4.32 9.04 3.21
CA ILE A 131 5.45 9.42 2.36
C ILE A 131 6.67 8.59 2.73
N LEU A 132 7.26 7.93 1.73
CA LEU A 132 8.46 7.12 1.82
C LEU A 132 9.55 7.77 0.96
N ASP A 133 10.36 8.62 1.60
CA ASP A 133 11.44 9.40 0.97
C ASP A 133 12.70 9.40 1.85
N ASP A 134 13.48 8.32 1.75
CA ASP A 134 14.75 8.12 2.44
C ASP A 134 15.70 7.32 1.52
N PRO A 135 16.80 7.94 1.03
CA PRO A 135 17.76 7.27 0.14
C PRO A 135 18.39 6.03 0.77
N THR A 136 18.52 5.97 2.08
CA THR A 136 19.16 4.83 2.76
C THR A 136 18.26 3.60 2.81
N ARG A 137 16.95 3.77 2.53
CA ARG A 137 15.94 2.71 2.66
C ARG A 137 15.24 2.37 1.36
N TYR A 138 15.00 3.36 0.50
CA TYR A 138 14.15 3.23 -0.68
C TYR A 138 14.87 3.45 -2.01
N ASP A 139 16.20 3.61 -2.02
CA ASP A 139 16.99 3.65 -3.26
C ASP A 139 17.02 2.25 -3.91
N PHE A 140 15.93 1.96 -4.62
CA PHE A 140 15.70 0.68 -5.27
C PHE A 140 16.05 0.71 -6.76
N ASP A 141 16.50 1.85 -7.30
CA ASP A 141 16.80 2.02 -8.74
C ASP A 141 17.96 1.10 -9.19
N ASP A 142 17.62 -0.14 -9.51
CA ASP A 142 18.50 -1.17 -10.07
C ASP A 142 18.28 -1.36 -11.58
N GLY A 143 17.46 -0.50 -12.20
CA GLY A 143 17.05 -0.57 -13.60
C GLY A 143 15.92 -1.56 -13.90
N SER A 144 15.38 -2.26 -12.89
CA SER A 144 14.18 -3.11 -13.03
C SER A 144 12.89 -2.29 -12.89
N GLU A 145 11.88 -2.60 -13.71
CA GLU A 145 10.55 -2.00 -13.64
C GLU A 145 9.81 -2.31 -12.33
N ASP A 146 10.15 -3.43 -11.67
CA ASP A 146 9.49 -3.93 -10.47
C ASP A 146 10.28 -3.65 -9.18
N SER A 147 11.37 -2.88 -9.26
CA SER A 147 12.24 -2.63 -8.11
C SER A 147 11.52 -1.97 -6.92
N TRP A 148 10.48 -1.16 -7.21
CA TRP A 148 9.61 -0.53 -6.23
C TRP A 148 8.92 -1.55 -5.31
N ARG A 149 8.69 -2.80 -5.75
CA ARG A 149 8.04 -3.84 -4.93
C ARG A 149 8.79 -4.16 -3.66
N ARG A 150 10.09 -3.84 -3.58
CA ARG A 150 10.89 -3.93 -2.35
C ARG A 150 10.32 -3.09 -1.21
N VAL A 151 9.50 -2.08 -1.49
CA VAL A 151 8.75 -1.35 -0.46
C VAL A 151 7.84 -2.26 0.36
N LEU A 152 7.29 -3.33 -0.24
CA LEU A 152 6.43 -4.30 0.46
C LEU A 152 7.21 -5.10 1.50
N VAL A 153 8.52 -5.29 1.31
CA VAL A 153 9.43 -5.88 2.32
C VAL A 153 9.57 -4.97 3.54
N ARG A 154 9.49 -3.65 3.35
CA ARG A 154 9.54 -2.66 4.43
C ARG A 154 8.18 -2.45 5.08
N VAL A 155 7.11 -2.43 4.28
CA VAL A 155 5.75 -2.08 4.70
C VAL A 155 4.75 -3.10 4.14
N PRO A 156 4.68 -4.32 4.72
CA PRO A 156 3.81 -5.38 4.20
C PRO A 156 2.31 -5.04 4.24
N GLY A 157 1.91 -4.15 5.16
CA GLY A 157 0.51 -3.76 5.35
C GLY A 157 -0.06 -2.81 4.29
N ILE A 158 0.74 -2.35 3.31
CA ILE A 158 0.25 -1.49 2.22
C ILE A 158 -0.93 -2.13 1.50
N THR A 159 -0.87 -3.43 1.26
CA THR A 159 -1.89 -4.19 0.50
C THR A 159 -3.17 -4.48 1.30
N ASP A 160 -3.27 -4.00 2.54
CA ASP A 160 -4.42 -4.21 3.42
C ASP A 160 -5.30 -2.95 3.56
N PHE A 161 -4.95 -1.85 2.87
CA PHE A 161 -5.56 -0.53 3.07
C PHE A 161 -7.06 -0.46 2.80
N HIS A 162 -7.55 -1.06 1.72
CA HIS A 162 -8.98 -1.05 1.43
C HIS A 162 -9.69 -2.11 2.29
N GLY A 163 -9.20 -3.35 2.27
CA GLY A 163 -9.52 -4.36 3.27
C GLY A 163 -10.90 -5.00 3.12
N LEU A 164 -11.36 -5.63 4.21
CA LEU A 164 -12.64 -6.34 4.29
C LEU A 164 -13.62 -5.62 5.22
N ILE A 165 -14.89 -5.99 5.09
CA ILE A 165 -15.97 -5.70 6.04
C ILE A 165 -16.58 -7.03 6.47
N ASP A 166 -16.74 -7.19 7.78
CA ASP A 166 -17.58 -8.24 8.35
C ASP A 166 -19.02 -7.73 8.43
N MET A 167 -19.88 -8.27 7.57
CA MET A 167 -21.25 -7.79 7.44
C MET A 167 -22.13 -8.16 8.63
N ASP A 168 -21.81 -9.29 9.28
CA ASP A 168 -22.60 -9.87 10.37
C ASP A 168 -21.92 -9.68 11.74
N GLY A 169 -20.62 -9.33 11.76
CA GLY A 169 -19.84 -9.06 12.97
C GLY A 169 -19.36 -10.32 13.70
N ASP A 170 -19.50 -11.50 13.09
CA ASP A 170 -19.10 -12.79 13.65
C ASP A 170 -18.06 -13.54 12.77
N GLY A 171 -17.55 -12.88 11.73
CA GLY A 171 -16.59 -13.40 10.77
C GLY A 171 -17.16 -14.38 9.75
N SER A 172 -18.47 -14.65 9.76
CA SER A 172 -19.08 -15.63 8.85
C SER A 172 -19.38 -15.06 7.45
N ASN A 173 -19.49 -13.74 7.33
CA ASN A 173 -19.86 -13.05 6.09
C ASN A 173 -18.91 -11.89 5.79
N MET A 174 -17.71 -12.28 5.34
CA MET A 174 -16.66 -11.35 4.96
C MET A 174 -16.83 -10.87 3.51
N GLN A 175 -16.87 -9.56 3.33
CA GLN A 175 -16.97 -8.91 2.02
C GLN A 175 -15.75 -8.02 1.77
N TYR A 176 -15.22 -8.03 0.56
CA TYR A 176 -14.23 -7.03 0.16
C TYR A 176 -14.91 -5.67 0.08
N LYS A 177 -14.28 -4.60 0.58
CA LYS A 177 -14.85 -3.24 0.48
C LYS A 177 -15.08 -2.80 -0.97
N SER A 178 -14.22 -3.28 -1.88
CA SER A 178 -14.37 -3.10 -3.32
C SER A 178 -15.58 -3.84 -3.89
N GLY A 179 -16.06 -4.90 -3.23
CA GLY A 179 -17.07 -5.83 -3.73
C GLY A 179 -16.50 -6.92 -4.64
N GLN A 180 -15.21 -7.25 -4.51
CA GLN A 180 -14.54 -8.31 -5.29
C GLN A 180 -15.27 -9.66 -5.27
N ASN A 181 -15.91 -9.99 -4.14
CA ASN A 181 -16.67 -11.22 -3.93
C ASN A 181 -18.20 -11.01 -3.93
N ASP A 182 -18.67 -9.85 -4.36
CA ASP A 182 -20.09 -9.54 -4.54
C ASP A 182 -20.50 -9.87 -5.99
N GLU A 183 -21.29 -10.94 -6.16
CA GLU A 183 -21.75 -11.40 -7.48
C GLU A 183 -22.47 -10.30 -8.28
N PHE A 184 -23.22 -9.43 -7.62
CA PHE A 184 -23.94 -8.35 -8.29
C PHE A 184 -22.97 -7.28 -8.81
N ARG A 185 -21.96 -6.90 -8.02
CA ARG A 185 -20.94 -5.94 -8.46
C ARG A 185 -20.06 -6.50 -9.56
N VAL A 186 -19.69 -7.78 -9.49
CA VAL A 186 -18.92 -8.46 -10.53
C VAL A 186 -19.72 -8.48 -11.84
N ALA A 187 -20.99 -8.87 -11.81
CA ALA A 187 -21.85 -8.87 -12.99
C ALA A 187 -21.98 -7.45 -13.58
N GLN A 188 -22.15 -6.42 -12.74
CA GLN A 188 -22.21 -5.03 -13.20
C GLN A 188 -20.91 -4.58 -13.90
N ALA A 189 -19.75 -4.99 -13.38
CA ALA A 189 -18.46 -4.71 -14.02
C ALA A 189 -18.32 -5.45 -15.36
N GLU A 190 -18.79 -6.70 -15.46
CA GLU A 190 -18.77 -7.48 -16.71
C GLU A 190 -19.72 -6.90 -17.78
N GLU A 191 -20.89 -6.42 -17.37
CA GLU A 191 -21.88 -5.77 -18.25
C GLU A 191 -21.52 -4.33 -18.64
N SER A 192 -20.48 -3.76 -18.04
CA SER A 192 -19.96 -2.45 -18.42
C SER A 192 -19.58 -2.40 -19.90
N ALA A 193 -19.65 -1.19 -20.49
CA ALA A 193 -19.29 -1.05 -21.89
C ALA A 193 -17.83 -1.43 -22.10
N GLU A 194 -17.54 -1.99 -23.28
CA GLU A 194 -16.25 -2.58 -23.62
C GLU A 194 -15.06 -1.66 -23.31
N VAL A 195 -15.22 -0.35 -23.49
CA VAL A 195 -14.17 0.66 -23.28
C VAL A 195 -13.73 0.78 -21.80
N TRP A 196 -14.59 0.46 -20.83
CA TRP A 196 -14.27 0.56 -19.38
C TRP A 196 -14.46 -0.75 -18.62
N ARG A 197 -14.82 -1.85 -19.29
CA ARG A 197 -14.94 -3.17 -18.64
C ARG A 197 -13.65 -3.57 -17.93
N ASP A 198 -12.51 -3.41 -18.57
CA ASP A 198 -11.21 -3.77 -17.97
C ASP A 198 -10.90 -2.92 -16.74
N LEU A 199 -11.24 -1.63 -16.78
CA LEU A 199 -11.08 -0.72 -15.65
C LEU A 199 -12.01 -1.08 -14.49
N ALA A 200 -13.29 -1.34 -14.77
CA ALA A 200 -14.28 -1.75 -13.77
C ALA A 200 -13.89 -3.07 -13.09
N LEU A 201 -13.39 -4.05 -13.86
CA LEU A 201 -12.90 -5.33 -13.32
C LEU A 201 -11.59 -5.17 -12.54
N ALA A 202 -10.71 -4.25 -12.96
CA ALA A 202 -9.49 -3.94 -12.22
C ALA A 202 -9.81 -3.28 -10.88
N GLU A 203 -10.76 -2.34 -10.87
CA GLU A 203 -11.20 -1.60 -9.68
C GLU A 203 -11.65 -2.51 -8.54
N LEU A 204 -12.37 -3.59 -8.85
CA LEU A 204 -12.79 -4.58 -7.87
C LEU A 204 -11.62 -5.22 -7.11
N LYS A 205 -10.41 -5.23 -7.68
CA LYS A 205 -9.23 -5.87 -7.09
C LYS A 205 -8.37 -4.90 -6.29
N ILE A 206 -8.57 -3.58 -6.44
CA ILE A 206 -7.66 -2.57 -5.90
C ILE A 206 -7.77 -2.51 -4.37
N GLN A 207 -6.62 -2.65 -3.73
CA GLN A 207 -6.46 -2.52 -2.28
C GLN A 207 -5.65 -1.29 -1.86
N ALA A 208 -4.76 -0.79 -2.72
CA ALA A 208 -3.96 0.40 -2.42
C ALA A 208 -3.57 1.17 -3.69
N GLY A 209 -3.32 2.47 -3.54
CA GLY A 209 -2.64 3.28 -4.54
C GLY A 209 -1.18 3.57 -4.15
N LEU A 210 -0.30 3.66 -5.12
CA LEU A 210 1.11 4.02 -4.94
C LEU A 210 1.50 5.09 -5.96
N TYR A 211 1.81 6.30 -5.46
CA TYR A 211 2.44 7.36 -6.22
C TYR A 211 3.94 7.10 -6.28
N LEU A 212 4.43 6.61 -7.42
CA LEU A 212 5.82 6.21 -7.62
C LEU A 212 6.61 7.31 -8.35
N LEU A 213 7.71 7.72 -7.72
CA LEU A 213 8.71 8.64 -8.25
C LEU A 213 10.03 7.89 -8.47
N ASP A 214 10.06 7.11 -9.54
CA ASP A 214 11.26 6.48 -10.06
C ASP A 214 12.01 7.41 -11.03
N ARG A 215 13.07 6.90 -11.65
CA ARG A 215 13.89 7.68 -12.60
C ARG A 215 13.04 8.25 -13.75
N GLU A 216 12.21 7.43 -14.38
CA GLU A 216 11.36 7.86 -15.50
C GLU A 216 10.38 8.95 -15.07
N ALA A 217 9.76 8.79 -13.90
CA ALA A 217 8.83 9.77 -13.35
C ALA A 217 9.51 11.13 -13.13
N ILE A 218 10.70 11.13 -12.51
CA ILE A 218 11.45 12.36 -12.26
C ILE A 218 11.98 12.99 -13.55
N GLU A 219 12.42 12.18 -14.52
CA GLU A 219 12.93 12.67 -15.80
C GLU A 219 11.83 13.33 -16.65
N SER A 220 10.66 12.70 -16.70
CA SER A 220 9.49 13.15 -17.46
C SER A 220 8.70 14.26 -16.76
N GLY A 221 8.80 14.37 -15.43
CA GLY A 221 8.00 15.27 -14.62
C GLY A 221 6.58 14.75 -14.37
N LEU A 222 6.30 13.48 -14.66
CA LEU A 222 5.01 12.83 -14.45
C LEU A 222 5.09 11.81 -13.33
N ILE A 223 4.12 11.80 -12.43
CA ILE A 223 4.02 10.82 -11.35
C ILE A 223 3.39 9.55 -11.90
N LYS A 224 3.97 8.38 -11.59
CA LYS A 224 3.33 7.10 -11.87
C LYS A 224 2.34 6.78 -10.75
N ILE A 225 1.11 6.42 -11.11
CA ILE A 225 0.11 5.92 -10.17
C ILE A 225 -0.02 4.42 -10.42
N LEU A 226 0.36 3.61 -9.43
CA LEU A 226 0.18 2.17 -9.46
C LEU A 226 -0.97 1.79 -8.55
N TRP A 227 -1.95 1.08 -9.09
CA TRP A 227 -3.06 0.54 -8.33
C TRP A 227 -2.77 -0.93 -8.04
N LEU A 228 -2.66 -1.25 -6.76
CA LEU A 228 -2.19 -2.54 -6.29
C LEU A 228 -3.35 -3.44 -5.88
N ASP A 229 -3.28 -4.72 -6.24
CA ASP A 229 -4.15 -5.75 -5.68
C ASP A 229 -3.70 -6.17 -4.27
N GLU A 230 -4.45 -7.09 -3.65
CA GLU A 230 -4.16 -7.65 -2.33
C GLU A 230 -2.79 -8.35 -2.23
N HIS A 231 -2.18 -8.70 -3.36
CA HIS A 231 -0.89 -9.39 -3.44
C HIS A 231 0.27 -8.46 -3.82
N GLY A 232 0.00 -7.15 -3.96
CA GLY A 232 0.98 -6.16 -4.35
C GLY A 232 1.40 -6.27 -5.82
N ASN A 233 0.54 -6.82 -6.69
CA ASN A 233 0.69 -6.73 -8.14
C ASN A 233 -0.06 -5.51 -8.68
N ILE A 234 0.39 -5.02 -9.82
CA ILE A 234 -0.24 -3.86 -10.49
C ILE A 234 -1.53 -4.32 -11.17
N ALA A 235 -2.68 -4.04 -10.54
CA ALA A 235 -4.00 -4.23 -11.12
C ALA A 235 -4.26 -3.21 -12.24
N TRP A 236 -3.82 -1.97 -12.03
CA TRP A 236 -3.93 -0.89 -13.00
C TRP A 236 -2.81 0.13 -12.84
N HIS A 237 -2.55 0.95 -13.86
CA HIS A 237 -1.59 2.05 -13.73
C HIS A 237 -1.96 3.24 -14.61
N ASN A 238 -1.58 4.43 -14.15
CA ASN A 238 -1.75 5.70 -14.86
C ASN A 238 -0.54 6.60 -14.62
N ARG A 239 -0.52 7.74 -15.33
CA ARG A 239 0.39 8.84 -15.07
C ARG A 239 -0.39 10.07 -14.63
N LEU A 240 0.25 10.97 -13.90
CA LEU A 240 -0.33 12.23 -13.46
C LEU A 240 0.67 13.37 -13.65
N ASP A 241 0.20 14.51 -14.15
CA ASP A 241 1.00 15.74 -14.23
C ASP A 241 0.65 16.62 -13.03
N PRO A 242 1.54 16.73 -12.03
CA PRO A 242 1.27 17.52 -10.83
C PRO A 242 1.19 19.03 -11.11
N SER A 243 1.47 19.48 -12.34
CA SER A 243 1.31 20.87 -12.75
C SER A 243 -0.13 21.21 -13.13
N THR A 244 -0.93 20.21 -13.52
CA THR A 244 -2.31 20.38 -13.98
C THR A 244 -3.32 19.65 -13.10
N SER A 245 -2.89 18.64 -12.35
CA SER A 245 -3.79 17.78 -11.58
C SER A 245 -3.92 18.19 -10.11
N ASP A 246 -5.14 18.11 -9.57
CA ASP A 246 -5.43 18.31 -8.15
C ASP A 246 -5.19 17.02 -7.36
N LEU A 247 -3.93 16.80 -6.95
CA LEU A 247 -3.53 15.61 -6.18
C LEU A 247 -4.22 15.49 -4.82
N GLU A 248 -4.49 16.61 -4.16
CA GLU A 248 -5.21 16.62 -2.89
C GLU A 248 -6.68 16.25 -3.13
N GLY A 249 -7.30 16.81 -4.15
CA GLY A 249 -8.64 16.43 -4.63
C GLY A 249 -8.73 14.95 -5.01
N LEU A 250 -7.74 14.42 -5.72
CA LEU A 250 -7.66 13.00 -6.10
C LEU A 250 -7.60 12.10 -4.86
N MET A 251 -6.71 12.41 -3.92
CA MET A 251 -6.59 11.68 -2.66
C MET A 251 -7.91 11.72 -1.86
N MET A 252 -8.52 12.90 -1.73
CA MET A 252 -9.79 13.05 -1.01
C MET A 252 -10.95 12.32 -1.69
N ALA A 253 -10.98 12.30 -3.01
CA ALA A 253 -11.98 11.55 -3.78
C ALA A 253 -11.86 10.03 -3.55
N LEU A 254 -10.64 9.49 -3.53
CA LEU A 254 -10.36 8.09 -3.22
C LEU A 254 -10.77 7.70 -1.78
N LEU A 255 -10.48 8.58 -0.81
CA LEU A 255 -10.91 8.41 0.58
C LEU A 255 -12.45 8.50 0.72
N SER A 256 -13.10 9.27 -0.16
CA SER A 256 -14.56 9.43 -0.20
C SER A 256 -15.28 8.35 -1.04
N ALA A 257 -14.61 7.24 -1.36
CA ALA A 257 -15.12 6.14 -2.16
C ALA A 257 -15.56 6.52 -3.59
N THR A 258 -14.95 7.55 -4.18
CA THR A 258 -15.12 7.83 -5.62
C THR A 258 -14.47 6.71 -6.42
N SER A 259 -15.19 6.18 -7.42
CA SER A 259 -14.69 5.07 -8.22
C SER A 259 -13.49 5.47 -9.08
N LEU A 260 -12.64 4.51 -9.40
CA LEU A 260 -11.50 4.76 -10.31
C LEU A 260 -11.99 5.13 -11.71
N VAL A 261 -13.12 4.55 -12.15
CA VAL A 261 -13.80 4.91 -13.41
C VAL A 261 -14.20 6.40 -13.41
N GLU A 262 -14.79 6.88 -12.32
CA GLU A 262 -15.12 8.30 -12.18
C GLU A 262 -13.85 9.14 -12.22
N LEU A 263 -12.81 8.79 -11.47
CA LEU A 263 -11.55 9.54 -11.42
C LEU A 263 -10.87 9.65 -12.78
N ALA A 264 -10.94 8.59 -13.57
CA ALA A 264 -10.38 8.56 -14.91
C ALA A 264 -11.33 9.14 -15.98
N GLY A 265 -12.34 9.93 -15.59
CA GLY A 265 -13.17 10.70 -16.53
C GLY A 265 -14.02 9.87 -17.49
N TYR A 266 -14.20 8.58 -17.22
CA TYR A 266 -14.81 7.60 -18.15
C TYR A 266 -14.08 7.44 -19.50
N ASP A 267 -12.86 7.97 -19.65
CA ASP A 267 -11.97 7.79 -20.81
C ASP A 267 -10.59 7.20 -20.44
N GLY A 268 -10.43 6.82 -19.17
CA GLY A 268 -9.22 6.24 -18.60
C GLY A 268 -8.75 4.97 -19.31
N THR A 269 -7.70 5.10 -20.11
CA THR A 269 -6.97 3.95 -20.65
C THR A 269 -5.77 3.64 -19.76
N ARG A 270 -5.36 2.37 -19.72
CA ARG A 270 -4.19 1.98 -18.93
C ARG A 270 -2.95 2.75 -19.42
N GLY A 271 -2.24 3.39 -18.50
CA GLY A 271 -1.07 4.21 -18.81
C GLY A 271 -1.38 5.63 -19.29
N SER A 272 -2.65 6.01 -19.37
CA SER A 272 -3.05 7.38 -19.72
C SER A 272 -2.70 8.38 -18.61
N LEU A 273 -2.63 9.64 -19.00
CA LEU A 273 -2.62 10.77 -18.09
C LEU A 273 -4.00 10.91 -17.43
N ILE A 274 -4.04 11.14 -16.12
CA ILE A 274 -5.25 11.58 -15.41
C ILE A 274 -5.21 13.11 -15.34
N GLU A 275 -6.15 13.79 -15.98
CA GLU A 275 -6.17 15.26 -16.14
C GLU A 275 -7.00 16.00 -15.06
N ARG A 276 -7.37 15.35 -13.95
CA ARG A 276 -8.20 15.94 -12.89
C ARG A 276 -7.42 16.77 -11.88
#